data_AF-A0A916FW60-F1
#
_entry.id   AF-A0A916FW60-F1
#
_cell.length_a   1.000
_cell.length_b   1.000
_cell.length_c   1.000
_cell.angle_alpha   90.00
_cell.angle_beta   90.00
_cell.angle_gamma   90.00
#
_symmetry.space_group_name_H-M   'P 1'
#
loop_
_entity.id
_entity.type
_entity.pdbx_description
1 polymer ?
#
loop_
_entity_poly.entity_id
_entity_poly.type
_entity_poly.pdbx_seq_one_letter_code
_entity_poly.pdbx_strand_id
1 'polypeptide(L)'
;MAQAELQSETFEEFKKSFSAKRGTRSNMNFKFLKNLSDEDVGEFFKQLAQKLGESFYDGQLDRVHQLIVEWQARGYAVRGNYAYDDAPFTPLQKPIARSRLMLLTSSGHFVEGYDPEPFGIKNLTRRK
;
A
#
# COMPACT_ATOMS: atom_id res chain seq x y z
N MET A 1 33.53 4.75 -15.16
CA MET A 1 32.38 4.39 -14.33
C MET A 1 31.65 5.67 -13.99
N ALA A 2 30.40 5.84 -14.43
CA ALA A 2 29.63 7.03 -14.09
C ALA A 2 29.18 6.92 -12.63
N GLN A 3 29.66 7.82 -11.77
CA GLN A 3 29.05 8.03 -10.46
C GLN A 3 27.63 8.55 -10.71
N ALA A 4 26.62 7.79 -10.29
CA ALA A 4 25.27 8.29 -10.22
C ALA A 4 25.28 9.50 -9.27
N GLU A 5 24.89 10.67 -9.77
CA GLU A 5 24.62 11.82 -8.92
C GLU A 5 23.57 11.40 -7.90
N LEU A 6 23.96 11.30 -6.63
CA LEU A 6 23.05 11.10 -5.51
C LEU A 6 22.20 12.37 -5.41
N GLN A 7 21.05 12.38 -6.08
CA GLN A 7 20.04 13.40 -5.87
C GLN A 7 19.66 13.39 -4.38
N SER A 8 19.86 14.52 -3.70
CA SER A 8 19.44 14.66 -2.31
C SER A 8 17.92 14.63 -2.27
N GLU A 9 17.35 13.67 -1.55
CA GLU A 9 15.92 13.61 -1.25
C GLU A 9 15.68 13.87 0.23
N THR A 10 14.57 14.51 0.54
CA THR A 10 14.04 14.65 1.89
C THR A 10 13.48 13.31 2.38
N PHE A 11 13.33 13.15 3.70
CA PHE A 11 12.77 11.93 4.28
C PHE A 11 11.30 11.70 3.86
N GLU A 12 10.54 12.79 3.68
CA GLU A 12 9.17 12.73 3.17
C GLU A 12 9.12 12.22 1.72
N GLU A 13 10.03 12.68 0.87
CA GLU A 13 10.17 12.20 -0.51
C GLU A 13 10.57 10.72 -0.53
N PHE A 14 11.53 10.33 0.30
CA PHE A 14 11.94 8.94 0.45
C PHE A 14 10.76 8.03 0.80
N LYS A 15 9.99 8.33 1.86
CA LYS A 15 8.88 7.46 2.28
C LYS A 15 7.73 7.44 1.26
N LYS A 16 7.55 8.52 0.49
CA LYS A 16 6.55 8.59 -0.59
C LYS A 16 7.01 7.90 -1.88
N SER A 17 8.32 7.73 -2.08
CA SER A 17 8.91 7.14 -3.29
C SER A 17 8.50 5.67 -3.53
N PHE A 18 7.98 4.97 -2.52
CA PHE A 18 7.49 3.60 -2.63
C PHE A 18 6.08 3.49 -3.24
N SER A 19 5.35 4.60 -3.40
CA SER A 19 4.00 4.61 -3.97
C SER A 19 4.00 4.81 -5.50
N ALA A 20 3.29 3.95 -6.24
CA ALA A 20 3.18 3.99 -7.71
C ALA A 20 2.75 5.35 -8.33
N LYS A 21 2.07 6.23 -7.56
CA LYS A 21 1.62 7.56 -8.06
C LYS A 21 2.71 8.65 -7.98
N ARG A 22 3.83 8.41 -7.27
CA ARG A 22 4.96 9.36 -7.10
C ARG A 22 6.35 8.69 -7.15
N GLY A 23 6.44 7.39 -7.46
CA GLY A 23 7.55 6.58 -6.98
C GLY A 23 8.57 6.13 -8.01
N THR A 24 9.80 6.63 -7.90
CA THR A 24 11.01 6.03 -8.51
C THR A 24 11.35 4.66 -7.93
N ARG A 25 10.82 4.34 -6.74
CA ARG A 25 11.05 3.09 -5.99
C ARG A 25 9.76 2.31 -5.71
N SER A 26 8.80 2.36 -6.64
CA SER A 26 7.49 1.73 -6.44
C SER A 26 7.60 0.29 -5.92
N ASN A 27 7.16 0.07 -4.68
CA ASN A 27 7.22 -1.23 -4.01
C ASN A 27 5.99 -1.41 -3.12
N MET A 28 5.21 -2.46 -3.40
CA MET A 28 3.99 -2.76 -2.65
C MET A 28 4.24 -3.03 -1.17
N ASN A 29 5.36 -3.67 -0.83
CA ASN A 29 5.67 -4.04 0.54
C ASN A 29 5.91 -2.83 1.43
N PHE A 30 6.36 -1.71 0.85
CA PHE A 30 6.68 -0.47 1.57
C PHE A 30 5.72 0.68 1.26
N LYS A 31 4.69 0.45 0.44
CA LYS A 31 3.71 1.47 0.04
C LYS A 31 2.97 2.07 1.24
N PHE A 32 2.88 1.36 2.37
CA PHE A 32 2.21 1.84 3.58
C PHE A 32 2.96 2.99 4.27
N LEU A 33 4.28 3.15 4.05
CA LEU A 33 5.12 4.14 4.72
C LEU A 33 4.68 5.59 4.48
N LYS A 34 4.10 5.90 3.30
CA LYS A 34 3.62 7.25 2.99
C LYS A 34 2.53 7.77 3.94
N ASN A 35 1.86 6.89 4.68
CA ASN A 35 0.76 7.21 5.58
C ASN A 35 1.20 7.31 7.05
N LEU A 36 2.46 6.99 7.36
CA LEU A 36 3.02 7.06 8.70
C LEU A 36 3.70 8.41 8.95
N SER A 37 3.82 8.81 10.21
CA SER A 37 4.67 9.92 10.62
C SER A 37 6.16 9.63 10.36
N ASP A 38 7.02 10.63 10.39
CA ASP A 38 8.44 10.40 10.16
C ASP A 38 9.06 9.59 11.31
N GLU A 39 8.60 9.85 12.53
CA GLU A 39 8.95 9.11 13.74
C GLU A 39 8.56 7.63 13.63
N ASP A 40 7.33 7.35 13.17
CA ASP A 40 6.83 5.99 12.97
C ASP A 40 7.62 5.22 11.90
N VAL A 41 8.00 5.90 10.81
CA VAL A 41 8.84 5.28 9.77
C VAL A 41 10.23 4.96 10.33
N GLY A 42 10.82 5.86 11.12
CA GLY A 42 12.08 5.62 11.82
C GLY A 42 11.99 4.42 12.76
N GLU A 43 10.92 4.36 13.55
CA GLU A 43 10.66 3.26 14.48
C GLU A 43 10.49 1.92 13.75
N PHE A 44 9.76 1.91 12.63
CA PHE A 44 9.64 0.74 11.77
C PHE A 44 11.01 0.22 11.31
N PHE A 45 11.88 1.09 10.78
CA PHE A 45 13.20 0.67 10.31
C PHE A 45 14.10 0.18 11.45
N LYS A 46 14.04 0.82 12.63
CA LYS A 46 14.74 0.37 13.82
C LYS A 46 14.33 -1.06 14.21
N GLN A 47 13.02 -1.31 14.31
CA GLN A 47 12.50 -2.63 14.65
C GLN A 47 12.81 -3.67 13.57
N LEU A 48 12.75 -3.29 12.29
CA LEU A 48 13.08 -4.16 11.18
C LEU A 48 14.54 -4.62 11.23
N ALA A 49 15.48 -3.68 11.43
CA ALA A 49 16.90 -3.99 11.55
C ALA A 49 17.18 -4.89 12.76
N GLN A 50 16.55 -4.62 13.91
CA GLN A 50 16.67 -5.45 15.11
C GLN A 50 16.19 -6.88 14.85
N LYS A 51 14.96 -7.05 14.33
CA LYS A 51 14.38 -8.38 14.08
C LYS A 51 15.14 -9.17 13.03
N LEU A 52 15.65 -8.51 11.98
CA LEU A 52 16.54 -9.16 11.01
C LEU A 52 17.82 -9.65 11.68
N GLY A 53 18.42 -8.83 12.55
CA GLY A 53 19.58 -9.20 13.35
C GLY A 53 19.33 -10.46 14.17
N GLU A 54 18.23 -10.50 14.92
CA GLU A 54 17.82 -11.67 15.69
C GLU A 54 17.59 -12.91 14.81
N SER A 55 16.90 -12.75 13.68
CA SER A 55 16.64 -13.84 12.73
C SER A 55 17.91 -14.42 12.10
N PHE A 56 18.99 -13.65 11.96
CA PHE A 56 20.27 -14.19 11.50
C PHE A 56 20.89 -15.17 12.51
N TYR A 57 20.62 -15.00 13.80
CA TYR A 57 21.15 -15.88 14.85
C TYR A 57 20.36 -17.17 15.01
N ASP A 58 19.02 -17.10 14.93
CA ASP A 58 18.15 -18.26 15.24
C ASP A 58 17.33 -18.78 14.05
N GLY A 59 17.42 -18.14 12.88
CA GLY A 59 16.74 -18.55 11.65
C GLY A 59 15.24 -18.30 11.61
N GLN A 60 14.63 -17.70 12.64
CA GLN A 60 13.17 -17.53 12.69
C GLN A 60 12.76 -16.22 12.01
N LEU A 61 12.32 -16.31 10.75
CA LEU A 61 11.89 -15.16 9.95
C LEU A 61 10.44 -14.71 10.20
N ASP A 62 9.62 -15.53 10.86
CA ASP A 62 8.21 -15.20 11.13
C ASP A 62 8.02 -13.89 11.90
N ARG A 63 8.96 -13.55 12.79
CA ARG A 63 8.97 -12.29 13.53
C ARG A 63 9.09 -11.06 12.60
N VAL A 64 9.84 -11.19 11.51
CA VAL A 64 10.03 -10.12 10.52
C VAL A 64 8.76 -9.95 9.72
N HIS A 65 8.16 -11.07 9.31
CA HIS A 65 6.88 -11.07 8.62
C HIS A 65 5.76 -10.43 9.48
N GLN A 66 5.63 -10.84 10.74
CA GLN A 66 4.66 -10.27 11.67
C GLN A 66 4.85 -8.76 11.84
N LEU A 67 6.09 -8.30 12.01
CA LEU A 67 6.39 -6.87 12.09
C LEU A 67 5.88 -6.10 10.86
N ILE A 68 6.16 -6.61 9.65
CA ILE A 68 5.72 -5.97 8.41
C ILE A 68 4.19 -5.87 8.36
N VAL A 69 3.48 -6.96 8.71
CA VAL A 69 2.01 -6.99 8.73
C VAL A 69 1.43 -5.99 9.73
N GLU A 70 1.98 -5.93 10.94
CA GLU A 70 1.54 -4.97 11.97
C GLU A 70 1.71 -3.52 11.52
N TRP A 71 2.85 -3.19 10.93
CA TRP A 71 3.11 -1.84 10.44
C TRP A 71 2.31 -1.48 9.19
N GLN A 72 2.04 -2.44 8.31
CA GLN A 72 1.10 -2.26 7.21
C GLN A 72 -0.31 -1.96 7.73
N ALA A 73 -0.78 -2.71 8.73
CA ALA A 73 -2.08 -2.47 9.34
C ALA A 73 -2.17 -1.05 9.92
N ARG A 74 -1.12 -0.57 10.60
CA ARG A 74 -1.05 0.82 11.10
C ARG A 74 -1.08 1.85 9.97
N GLY A 75 -0.25 1.67 8.94
CA GLY A 75 -0.20 2.59 7.80
C GLY A 75 -1.50 2.62 6.99
N TYR A 76 -2.28 1.54 7.00
CA TYR A 76 -3.57 1.47 6.32
C TYR A 76 -4.79 1.70 7.22
N ALA A 77 -4.60 1.88 8.53
CA ALA A 77 -5.69 2.18 9.46
C ALA A 77 -6.34 3.56 9.23
N VAL A 78 -5.75 4.39 8.36
CA VAL A 78 -6.35 5.65 7.91
C VAL A 78 -7.72 5.35 7.30
N ARG A 79 -8.79 5.91 7.88
CA ARG A 79 -10.15 5.75 7.38
C ARG A 79 -10.23 6.18 5.91
N GLY A 80 -10.54 5.24 5.03
CA GLY A 80 -11.05 5.57 3.71
C GLY A 80 -12.45 6.15 3.88
N ASN A 81 -12.58 7.47 3.85
CA ASN A 81 -13.88 8.14 3.83
C ASN A 81 -14.46 8.06 2.41
N TYR A 82 -14.84 6.86 2.00
CA TYR A 82 -15.62 6.66 0.80
C TYR A 82 -17.10 6.79 1.17
N ALA A 83 -17.61 8.03 1.12
CA ALA A 83 -19.03 8.30 1.15
C ALA A 83 -19.51 8.45 -0.29
N TYR A 84 -20.53 7.68 -0.66
CA TYR A 84 -21.20 7.78 -1.95
C TYR A 84 -22.63 8.23 -1.67
N ASP A 85 -23.05 9.32 -2.28
CA ASP A 85 -24.40 9.88 -2.09
C ASP A 85 -25.46 8.93 -2.66
N ASP A 86 -25.19 8.36 -3.84
CA ASP A 86 -25.93 7.27 -4.45
C ASP A 86 -25.03 6.04 -4.52
N ALA A 87 -25.48 4.94 -3.92
CA ALA A 87 -24.77 3.68 -4.01
C ALA A 87 -25.73 2.54 -4.35
N PRO A 88 -25.35 1.58 -5.20
CA PRO A 88 -26.16 0.41 -5.52
C PRO A 88 -26.12 -0.62 -4.37
N PHE A 89 -26.09 -0.17 -3.12
CA PHE A 89 -26.07 -1.04 -1.96
C PHE A 89 -27.50 -1.38 -1.57
N THR A 90 -28.02 -2.46 -2.13
CA THR A 90 -29.21 -3.12 -1.58
C THR A 90 -28.90 -3.51 -0.12
N PRO A 91 -29.74 -3.12 0.85
CA PRO A 91 -29.57 -3.52 2.24
C PRO A 91 -29.41 -5.04 2.37
N LEU A 92 -28.43 -5.49 3.15
CA LEU A 92 -28.23 -6.92 3.38
C LEU A 92 -29.45 -7.49 4.10
N GLN A 93 -30.10 -8.48 3.50
CA GLN A 93 -31.25 -9.16 4.10
C GLN A 93 -30.90 -9.97 5.37
N LYS A 94 -29.61 -10.24 5.60
CA LYS A 94 -29.11 -10.99 6.77
C LYS A 94 -28.00 -10.20 7.47
N PRO A 95 -27.97 -10.18 8.82
CA PRO A 95 -26.85 -9.62 9.57
C PRO A 95 -25.54 -10.29 9.17
N ILE A 96 -24.45 -9.52 9.09
CA ILE A 96 -23.11 -10.00 8.70
C ILE A 96 -22.68 -11.22 9.53
N ALA A 97 -22.96 -11.21 10.84
CA ALA A 97 -22.65 -12.31 11.76
C ALA A 97 -23.33 -13.65 11.41
N ARG A 98 -24.33 -13.65 10.52
CA ARG A 98 -25.06 -14.85 10.05
C ARG A 98 -24.90 -15.08 8.54
N SER A 99 -24.01 -14.34 7.89
CA SER A 99 -23.77 -14.43 6.45
C SER A 99 -22.53 -15.29 6.16
N ARG A 100 -22.58 -16.03 5.05
CA ARG A 100 -21.37 -16.62 4.45
C ARG A 100 -20.83 -15.60 3.46
N LEU A 101 -19.64 -15.08 3.72
CA LEU A 101 -19.00 -14.07 2.88
C LEU A 101 -18.09 -14.76 1.86
N MET A 102 -18.16 -14.30 0.61
CA MET A 102 -17.21 -14.66 -0.43
C MET A 102 -16.48 -13.39 -0.85
N LEU A 103 -15.15 -13.41 -0.80
CA LEU A 103 -14.34 -12.34 -1.37
C LEU A 103 -14.17 -12.62 -2.86
N LEU A 104 -14.84 -11.82 -3.68
CA LEU A 104 -14.62 -11.81 -5.12
C LEU A 104 -13.80 -10.56 -5.45
N THR A 105 -12.57 -10.74 -5.93
CA THR A 105 -11.77 -9.61 -6.42
C THR A 105 -11.89 -9.56 -7.93
N SER A 106 -12.51 -8.52 -8.43
CA SER A 106 -12.51 -8.22 -9.85
C SER A 106 -11.47 -7.13 -10.15
N SER A 107 -10.88 -7.14 -11.34
CA SER A 107 -10.05 -6.02 -11.80
C SER A 107 -10.89 -4.74 -11.95
N GLY A 108 -10.27 -3.63 -12.36
CA GLY A 108 -10.96 -2.36 -12.58
C GLY A 108 -12.20 -2.52 -13.45
N HIS A 109 -13.36 -2.16 -12.89
CA HIS A 109 -14.61 -1.99 -13.64
C HIS A 109 -14.74 -0.50 -13.93
N PHE A 110 -14.76 -0.14 -15.20
CA PHE A 110 -14.88 1.24 -15.63
C PHE A 110 -16.25 1.43 -16.25
N VAL A 111 -16.92 2.51 -15.87
CA VAL A 111 -18.18 2.92 -16.49
C VAL A 111 -17.85 3.41 -17.90
N GLU A 112 -18.70 3.08 -18.88
CA GLU A 112 -18.54 3.57 -20.25
C GLU A 112 -18.48 5.11 -20.27
N GLY A 113 -17.48 5.68 -20.95
CA GLY A 113 -17.21 7.12 -20.97
C GLY A 113 -16.46 7.66 -19.75
N TYR A 114 -16.19 6.82 -18.74
CA TYR A 114 -15.40 7.16 -17.53
C TYR A 114 -14.15 6.28 -17.38
N ASP A 115 -13.60 5.82 -18.51
CA ASP A 115 -12.28 5.17 -18.49
C ASP A 115 -11.28 6.18 -17.90
N PRO A 116 -10.55 5.85 -16.82
CA PRO A 116 -9.52 6.74 -16.33
C PRO A 116 -8.55 7.05 -17.47
N GLU A 117 -7.92 8.22 -17.42
CA GLU A 117 -6.79 8.57 -18.28
C GLU A 117 -5.48 8.40 -17.48
N PRO A 118 -4.96 7.16 -17.28
CA PRO A 118 -3.67 6.97 -16.66
C PRO A 118 -2.62 7.80 -17.39
N PHE A 119 -1.86 8.60 -16.63
CA PHE A 119 -0.82 9.48 -17.16
C PHE A 119 -1.32 10.54 -18.16
N GLY A 120 -2.63 10.85 -18.17
CA GLY A 120 -3.24 11.78 -19.12
C GLY A 120 -3.44 11.21 -20.52
N ILE A 121 -3.33 9.88 -20.69
CA ILE A 121 -3.51 9.20 -21.97
C ILE A 121 -4.93 8.66 -22.06
N LYS A 122 -5.69 9.18 -23.04
CA LYS A 122 -7.03 8.65 -23.38
C LYS A 122 -6.94 7.24 -23.92
N ASN A 123 -7.83 6.36 -23.46
CA ASN A 123 -8.01 4.98 -23.95
C ASN A 123 -6.69 4.17 -23.92
N LEU A 124 -5.94 4.26 -22.83
CA LEU A 124 -4.67 3.54 -22.69
C LEU A 124 -4.92 2.03 -22.71
N THR A 125 -4.65 1.39 -23.84
CA THR A 125 -4.74 -0.06 -23.99
C THR A 125 -3.43 -0.72 -23.57
N ARG A 126 -3.48 -1.65 -22.60
CA ARG A 126 -2.34 -2.52 -22.31
C ARG A 126 -2.22 -3.56 -23.42
N ARG A 127 -1.10 -3.56 -24.15
CA ARG A 127 -0.72 -4.72 -24.96
C ARG A 127 -0.29 -5.85 -24.03
N LYS A 128 -0.74 -7.07 -24.33
CA LYS A 128 -0.34 -8.30 -23.63
C LYS A 128 1.11 -8.63 -23.94
#